data_AF-A0A5B8XL88-F1
#
_entry.id   AF-A0A5B8XL88-F1
#
_cell.length_a   1.000
_cell.length_b   1.000
_cell.length_c   1.000
_cell.angle_alpha   90.00
_cell.angle_beta   90.00
_cell.angle_gamma   90.00
#
_symmetry.space_group_name_H-M   'P 1'
#
loop_
_entity.id
_entity.type
_entity.pdbx_description
1 polymer ?
#
loop_
_entity_poly.entity_id
_entity_poly.type
_entity_poly.pdbx_seq_one_letter_code
_entity_poly.pdbx_strand_id
1 'polypeptide(L)'
;MREMNKIVGDSDILWITLDTLRWDVAQDAFWKGELPNISKLMPSTGWEERHSPGSFTYAAHHAFFSGFLPTLAKPGPHPRLFAARFPGSETTAPNTFTFEEATLPEALSKSGYRTHCIGGVGFFNKQTALGSVLPGLFDESEWKPSWGVTSRNSAQLQFERAAEVLAESDAPHFLFINVSAIHQPNCHYLPDCQTDGLESHRAALRYVDSTFPILLDALKRRSRVFGAVFGDHGTAYGEDGFYGHRNGLSSVMNVPYFDFLLENS
;
A
#
# COMPACT_ATOMS: atom_id res chain seq x y z
N MET A 1 -18.46 -6.73 -3.09
CA MET A 1 -17.08 -7.20 -3.35
C MET A 1 -16.81 -7.05 -4.84
N ARG A 2 -15.59 -6.68 -5.24
CA ARG A 2 -15.24 -6.40 -6.64
C ARG A 2 -15.23 -7.68 -7.48
N GLU A 3 -15.63 -7.59 -8.74
CA GLU A 3 -15.55 -8.70 -9.72
C GLU A 3 -14.14 -8.76 -10.31
N MET A 4 -13.16 -9.29 -9.57
CA MET A 4 -11.76 -9.19 -9.95
C MET A 4 -11.43 -9.92 -11.25
N ASN A 5 -12.16 -10.99 -11.57
CA ASN A 5 -12.06 -11.69 -12.86
C ASN A 5 -12.45 -10.83 -14.08
N LYS A 6 -13.14 -9.69 -13.89
CA LYS A 6 -13.45 -8.71 -14.94
C LYS A 6 -12.56 -7.47 -14.90
N ILE A 7 -11.83 -7.28 -13.81
CA ILE A 7 -10.92 -6.14 -13.62
C ILE A 7 -9.54 -6.51 -14.17
N VAL A 8 -9.05 -7.71 -13.85
CA VAL A 8 -7.79 -8.21 -14.40
C VAL A 8 -7.95 -8.43 -15.90
N GLY A 9 -7.07 -7.83 -16.69
CA GLY A 9 -7.09 -7.78 -18.15
C GLY A 9 -7.75 -6.53 -18.74
N ASP A 10 -8.52 -5.77 -17.95
CA ASP A 10 -9.30 -4.61 -18.44
C ASP A 10 -8.96 -3.29 -17.73
N SER A 11 -8.24 -3.35 -16.60
CA SER A 11 -7.87 -2.19 -15.80
C SER A 11 -6.39 -2.23 -15.43
N ASP A 12 -5.77 -1.06 -15.30
CA ASP A 12 -4.55 -0.94 -14.52
C ASP A 12 -4.84 -1.31 -13.06
N ILE A 13 -3.86 -1.90 -12.39
CA ILE A 13 -3.92 -2.27 -10.98
C ILE A 13 -2.89 -1.43 -10.23
N LEU A 14 -3.35 -0.63 -9.27
CA LEU A 14 -2.51 0.20 -8.43
C LEU A 14 -2.59 -0.25 -6.98
N TRP A 15 -1.46 -0.61 -6.39
CA TRP A 15 -1.35 -0.86 -4.96
C TRP A 15 -0.45 0.19 -4.30
N ILE A 16 -0.97 0.85 -3.28
CA ILE A 16 -0.20 1.78 -2.45
C ILE A 16 -0.18 1.23 -1.04
N THR A 17 1.01 0.89 -0.57
CA THR A 17 1.22 0.58 0.83
C THR A 17 1.73 1.82 1.56
N LEU A 18 1.02 2.21 2.61
CA LEU A 18 1.38 3.28 3.54
C LEU A 18 2.16 2.67 4.70
N ASP A 19 3.49 2.64 4.55
CA ASP A 19 4.39 1.89 5.44
C ASP A 19 4.29 2.39 6.89
N THR A 20 4.07 1.48 7.84
CA THR A 20 3.81 1.73 9.28
C THR A 20 2.50 2.43 9.66
N LEU A 21 1.61 2.72 8.71
CA LEU A 21 0.41 3.51 9.03
C LEU A 21 -0.55 2.75 9.95
N ARG A 22 -0.83 3.33 11.12
CA ARG A 22 -1.84 2.84 12.05
C ARG A 22 -3.26 3.17 11.58
N TRP A 23 -4.20 2.24 11.77
CA TRP A 23 -5.59 2.48 11.44
C TRP A 23 -6.21 3.65 12.21
N ASP A 24 -5.98 3.72 13.52
CA ASP A 24 -6.57 4.73 14.40
C ASP A 24 -6.15 6.16 14.01
N VAL A 25 -4.87 6.37 13.69
CA VAL A 25 -4.37 7.66 13.19
C VAL A 25 -4.98 8.02 11.84
N ALA A 26 -5.06 7.05 10.92
CA ALA A 26 -5.62 7.27 9.59
C ALA A 26 -7.11 7.63 9.64
N GLN A 27 -7.87 6.92 10.46
CA GLN A 27 -9.31 7.10 10.61
C GLN A 27 -9.64 8.43 11.32
N ASP A 28 -8.89 8.79 12.35
CA ASP A 28 -9.05 10.07 13.04
C ASP A 28 -8.71 11.25 12.12
N ALA A 29 -7.65 11.17 11.31
CA ALA A 29 -7.32 12.19 10.31
C ALA A 29 -8.43 12.36 9.25
N PHE A 30 -9.04 11.25 8.81
CA PHE A 30 -10.20 11.29 7.91
C PHE A 30 -11.39 12.02 8.56
N TRP A 31 -11.74 11.69 9.81
CA TRP A 31 -12.84 12.34 10.52
C TRP A 31 -12.64 13.82 10.80
N LYS A 32 -11.40 14.25 10.95
CA LYS A 32 -11.03 15.66 11.10
C LYS A 32 -11.01 16.41 9.76
N GLY A 33 -11.23 15.74 8.63
CA GLY A 33 -11.17 16.34 7.30
C GLY A 33 -9.75 16.72 6.87
N GLU A 34 -8.73 16.10 7.47
CA GLU A 34 -7.33 16.43 7.23
C GLU A 34 -6.74 15.77 5.97
N LEU A 35 -7.50 14.91 5.30
CA LEU A 35 -7.08 14.15 4.12
C LEU A 35 -7.90 14.52 2.86
N PRO A 36 -7.95 15.79 2.44
CA PRO A 36 -8.87 16.26 1.39
C PRO A 36 -8.63 15.63 0.02
N ASN A 37 -7.47 15.02 -0.24
CA ASN A 37 -7.15 14.48 -1.57
C ASN A 37 -7.44 12.99 -1.69
N ILE A 38 -6.92 12.17 -0.77
CA ILE A 38 -7.14 10.73 -0.76
C ILE A 38 -8.62 10.43 -0.49
N SER A 39 -9.29 11.23 0.36
CA SER A 39 -10.72 11.05 0.69
C SER A 39 -11.65 11.12 -0.52
N LYS A 40 -11.21 11.72 -1.64
CA LYS A 40 -11.98 11.77 -2.89
C LYS A 40 -12.23 10.38 -3.49
N LEU A 41 -11.42 9.39 -3.13
CA LEU A 41 -11.51 8.00 -3.60
C LEU A 41 -12.15 7.05 -2.56
N MET A 42 -12.42 7.54 -1.36
CA MET A 42 -12.91 6.74 -0.24
C MET A 42 -14.44 6.71 -0.19
N PRO A 43 -15.04 5.67 0.43
CA PRO A 43 -16.41 5.75 0.88
C PRO A 43 -16.57 6.83 1.96
N SER A 44 -17.80 7.28 2.19
CA SER A 44 -18.11 8.25 3.27
C SER A 44 -17.74 7.75 4.68
N THR A 45 -17.55 6.44 4.84
CA THR A 45 -17.12 5.80 6.09
C THR A 45 -15.61 5.88 6.33
N GLY A 46 -14.81 6.31 5.34
CA GLY A 46 -13.36 6.38 5.45
C GLY A 46 -12.66 5.04 5.32
N TRP A 47 -11.70 4.78 6.20
CA TRP A 47 -10.86 3.58 6.16
C TRP A 47 -11.57 2.38 6.78
N GLU A 48 -11.46 1.22 6.11
CA GLU A 48 -11.85 -0.05 6.72
C GLU A 48 -10.74 -0.54 7.65
N GLU A 49 -11.10 -0.86 8.90
CA GLU A 49 -10.19 -1.48 9.86
C GLU A 49 -9.90 -2.92 9.45
N ARG A 50 -8.62 -3.24 9.26
CA ARG A 50 -8.17 -4.57 8.86
C ARG A 50 -6.98 -5.03 9.68
N HIS A 51 -6.86 -6.34 9.86
CA HIS A 51 -5.67 -6.97 10.43
C HIS A 51 -4.65 -7.25 9.32
N SER A 52 -3.41 -6.80 9.54
CA SER A 52 -2.29 -7.20 8.69
C SER A 52 -1.96 -8.70 8.87
N PRO A 53 -1.58 -9.42 7.81
CA PRO A 53 -1.04 -10.77 7.92
C PRO A 53 0.37 -10.83 8.54
N GLY A 54 1.05 -9.69 8.75
CA GLY A 54 2.39 -9.65 9.32
C GLY A 54 2.67 -8.36 10.08
N SER A 55 3.40 -8.46 11.19
CA SER A 55 3.69 -7.32 12.07
C SER A 55 4.88 -6.45 11.63
N PHE A 56 5.40 -6.64 10.42
CA PHE A 56 6.50 -5.85 9.85
C PHE A 56 6.57 -6.03 8.32
N THR A 57 7.19 -5.07 7.63
CA THR A 57 7.21 -4.95 6.17
C THR A 57 7.47 -6.27 5.43
N TYR A 58 8.55 -6.98 5.73
CA TYR A 58 8.97 -8.13 4.93
C TYR A 58 7.94 -9.27 4.95
N ALA A 59 7.44 -9.63 6.14
CA ALA A 59 6.45 -10.69 6.28
C ALA A 59 5.10 -10.28 5.68
N ALA A 60 4.66 -9.04 5.91
CA ALA A 60 3.40 -8.54 5.38
C ALA A 60 3.38 -8.54 3.84
N HIS A 61 4.45 -8.07 3.21
CA HIS A 61 4.48 -7.96 1.75
C HIS A 61 4.60 -9.30 1.01
N HIS A 62 5.30 -10.29 1.57
CA HIS A 62 5.25 -11.66 1.02
C HIS A 62 3.81 -12.20 1.00
N ALA A 63 3.07 -11.96 2.08
CA ALA A 63 1.67 -12.34 2.17
C ALA A 63 0.81 -11.57 1.15
N PHE A 64 1.00 -10.25 1.03
CA PHE A 64 0.30 -9.39 0.07
C PHE A 64 0.48 -9.86 -1.36
N PHE A 65 1.72 -10.09 -1.78
CA PHE A 65 2.02 -10.55 -3.14
C PHE A 65 1.54 -11.98 -3.40
N SER A 66 1.19 -12.76 -2.37
CA SER A 66 0.52 -14.06 -2.53
C SER A 66 -1.02 -13.96 -2.49
N GLY A 67 -1.57 -12.75 -2.39
CA GLY A 67 -3.01 -12.47 -2.35
C GLY A 67 -3.62 -12.31 -0.96
N PHE A 68 -2.82 -12.35 0.11
CA PHE A 68 -3.29 -12.14 1.49
C PHE A 68 -3.17 -10.68 1.90
N LEU A 69 -3.90 -9.79 1.22
CA LEU A 69 -4.05 -8.39 1.66
C LEU A 69 -4.61 -8.29 3.10
N PRO A 70 -4.52 -7.12 3.76
CA PRO A 70 -5.10 -6.95 5.09
C PRO A 70 -6.54 -7.45 5.14
N THR A 71 -6.87 -8.18 6.19
CA THR A 71 -8.14 -8.91 6.36
C THR A 71 -9.09 -8.12 7.23
N LEU A 72 -10.37 -8.05 6.89
CA LEU A 72 -11.37 -7.32 7.69
C LEU A 72 -11.29 -7.69 9.18
N ALA A 73 -11.21 -6.68 10.06
CA ALA A 73 -11.07 -6.85 11.51
C ALA A 73 -12.39 -7.26 12.20
N LYS A 74 -13.06 -8.30 11.65
CA LYS A 74 -14.32 -8.87 12.17
C LYS A 74 -14.27 -10.39 12.10
N PRO A 75 -15.03 -11.10 12.94
CA PRO A 75 -15.12 -12.57 12.86
C PRO A 75 -15.67 -13.04 11.50
N GLY A 76 -15.24 -14.24 11.08
CA GLY A 76 -15.76 -14.94 9.90
C GLY A 76 -14.76 -15.02 8.75
N PRO A 77 -15.07 -15.86 7.74
CA PRO A 77 -14.28 -15.92 6.52
C PRO A 77 -14.48 -14.63 5.70
N HIS A 78 -13.37 -14.06 5.23
CA HIS A 78 -13.38 -12.88 4.38
C HIS A 78 -12.79 -13.24 3.02
N PRO A 79 -13.58 -13.19 1.93
CA PRO A 79 -13.04 -13.55 0.64
C PRO A 79 -11.97 -12.57 0.16
N ARG A 80 -10.95 -13.11 -0.51
CA ARG A 80 -9.80 -12.34 -1.00
C ARG A 80 -10.05 -11.79 -2.40
N LEU A 81 -9.47 -10.63 -2.71
CA LEU A 81 -9.52 -10.07 -4.07
C LEU A 81 -8.68 -10.89 -5.05
N PHE A 82 -7.49 -11.31 -4.60
CA PHE A 82 -6.52 -12.09 -5.35
C PHE A 82 -6.12 -13.31 -4.53
N ALA A 83 -5.81 -14.43 -5.16
CA ALA A 83 -5.37 -15.62 -4.44
C ALA A 83 -4.44 -16.50 -5.29
N ALA A 84 -3.21 -16.70 -4.82
CA ALA A 84 -2.39 -17.81 -5.28
C ALA A 84 -3.09 -19.13 -4.94
N ARG A 85 -3.09 -20.09 -5.86
CA ARG A 85 -3.70 -21.41 -5.65
C ARG A 85 -2.81 -22.27 -4.77
N PHE A 86 -3.40 -22.81 -3.71
CA PHE A 86 -2.80 -23.86 -2.88
C PHE A 86 -3.92 -24.72 -2.26
N PRO A 87 -3.64 -25.99 -1.92
CA PRO A 87 -4.62 -26.84 -1.24
C PRO A 87 -5.04 -26.26 0.10
N GLY A 88 -6.35 -26.17 0.36
CA GLY A 88 -6.88 -25.65 1.63
C GLY A 88 -7.14 -24.13 1.66
N SER A 89 -7.15 -23.44 0.51
CA SER A 89 -7.62 -22.05 0.46
C SER A 89 -9.12 -21.95 0.70
N GLU A 90 -9.51 -21.57 1.92
CA GLU A 90 -10.92 -21.46 2.34
C GLU A 90 -11.57 -20.10 2.03
N THR A 91 -10.79 -19.10 1.66
CA THR A 91 -11.23 -17.70 1.47
C THR A 91 -11.21 -17.25 0.01
N THR A 92 -11.26 -18.19 -0.93
CA THR A 92 -11.44 -17.89 -2.36
C THR A 92 -12.93 -17.92 -2.69
N ALA A 93 -13.45 -16.89 -3.36
CA ALA A 93 -14.83 -16.78 -3.82
C ALA A 93 -14.91 -16.72 -5.36
N PRO A 94 -16.10 -16.89 -5.99
CA PRO A 94 -16.25 -16.86 -7.45
C PRO A 94 -15.73 -15.60 -8.14
N ASN A 95 -15.66 -14.48 -7.41
CA ASN A 95 -15.19 -13.19 -7.90
C ASN A 95 -13.73 -12.88 -7.54
N THR A 96 -13.04 -13.77 -6.83
CA THR A 96 -11.59 -13.72 -6.58
C THR A 96 -10.83 -14.02 -7.87
N PHE A 97 -9.82 -13.20 -8.18
CA PHE A 97 -8.86 -13.55 -9.23
C PHE A 97 -7.84 -14.56 -8.69
N THR A 98 -7.91 -15.79 -9.19
CA THR A 98 -7.01 -16.88 -8.78
C THR A 98 -5.90 -17.10 -9.80
N PHE A 99 -4.69 -17.37 -9.34
CA PHE A 99 -3.52 -17.61 -10.20
C PHE A 99 -2.69 -18.81 -9.72
N GLU A 100 -1.93 -19.43 -10.62
CA GLU A 100 -1.12 -20.64 -10.34
C GLU A 100 0.30 -20.29 -9.87
N GLU A 101 0.78 -19.09 -10.20
CA GLU A 101 2.07 -18.56 -9.77
C GLU A 101 2.15 -18.38 -8.26
N ALA A 102 3.38 -18.31 -7.74
CA ALA A 102 3.60 -18.04 -6.33
C ALA A 102 3.24 -16.60 -5.95
N THR A 103 3.32 -15.67 -6.90
CA THR A 103 3.12 -14.24 -6.63
C THR A 103 2.24 -13.58 -7.69
N LEU A 104 1.46 -12.58 -7.25
CA LEU A 104 0.60 -11.76 -8.09
C LEU A 104 1.39 -10.96 -9.14
N PRO A 105 2.54 -10.31 -8.83
CA PRO A 105 3.38 -9.74 -9.87
C PRO A 105 3.69 -10.74 -11.00
N GLU A 106 4.15 -11.95 -10.67
CA GLU A 106 4.46 -12.97 -11.70
C GLU A 106 3.22 -13.35 -12.53
N ALA A 107 2.07 -13.57 -11.86
CA ALA A 107 0.82 -13.90 -12.52
C ALA A 107 0.33 -12.80 -13.47
N LEU A 108 0.44 -11.54 -13.05
CA LEU A 108 0.03 -10.39 -13.84
C LEU A 108 0.99 -10.16 -15.01
N SER A 109 2.30 -10.30 -14.82
CA SER A 109 3.31 -10.24 -15.88
C SER A 109 2.99 -11.24 -17.00
N LYS A 110 2.71 -12.51 -16.66
CA LYS A 110 2.27 -13.53 -17.62
C LYS A 110 0.92 -13.24 -18.27
N SER A 111 0.09 -12.42 -17.63
CA SER A 111 -1.19 -11.95 -18.16
C SER A 111 -1.06 -10.68 -19.02
N GLY A 112 0.18 -10.25 -19.32
CA GLY A 112 0.46 -9.10 -20.19
C GLY A 112 0.55 -7.75 -19.48
N TYR A 113 0.55 -7.73 -18.14
CA TYR A 113 0.79 -6.51 -17.38
C TYR A 113 2.27 -6.15 -17.36
N ARG A 114 2.59 -4.86 -17.39
CA ARG A 114 3.90 -4.38 -16.91
C ARG A 114 3.86 -4.30 -15.39
N THR A 115 4.70 -5.07 -14.70
CA THR A 115 4.74 -5.04 -13.23
C THR A 115 5.89 -4.18 -12.72
N HIS A 116 5.56 -3.12 -11.98
CA HIS A 116 6.52 -2.10 -11.57
C HIS A 116 6.43 -1.83 -10.06
N CYS A 117 7.56 -1.91 -9.36
CA CYS A 117 7.68 -1.62 -7.93
C CYS A 117 8.51 -0.35 -7.67
N ILE A 118 7.88 0.64 -7.05
CA ILE A 118 8.55 1.83 -6.48
C ILE A 118 8.74 1.60 -4.99
N GLY A 119 9.98 1.32 -4.59
CA GLY A 119 10.34 1.04 -3.20
C GLY A 119 10.50 2.29 -2.34
N GLY A 120 10.24 2.18 -1.04
CA GLY A 120 10.47 3.24 -0.06
C GLY A 120 11.37 2.84 1.11
N VAL A 121 11.17 1.65 1.68
CA VAL A 121 11.89 1.22 2.89
C VAL A 121 13.00 0.18 2.63
N GLY A 122 13.72 -0.21 3.69
CA GLY A 122 14.93 -1.04 3.60
C GLY A 122 14.74 -2.40 2.90
N PHE A 123 13.55 -2.99 2.95
CA PHE A 123 13.24 -4.25 2.25
C PHE A 123 13.00 -4.08 0.74
N PHE A 124 12.93 -2.83 0.26
CA PHE A 124 12.77 -2.48 -1.14
C PHE A 124 13.96 -1.68 -1.70
N ASN A 125 15.00 -1.42 -0.90
CA ASN A 125 16.04 -0.47 -1.27
C ASN A 125 17.08 -1.00 -2.27
N LYS A 126 17.08 -2.30 -2.56
CA LYS A 126 18.02 -2.97 -3.47
C LYS A 126 19.52 -2.83 -3.11
N GLN A 127 19.83 -2.34 -1.90
CA GLN A 127 21.21 -2.12 -1.45
C GLN A 127 21.86 -3.38 -0.89
N THR A 128 21.07 -4.39 -0.55
CA THR A 128 21.53 -5.67 0.01
C THR A 128 20.78 -6.83 -0.67
N ALA A 129 21.30 -8.05 -0.55
CA ALA A 129 20.60 -9.23 -1.06
C ALA A 129 19.18 -9.35 -0.47
N LEU A 130 19.01 -9.06 0.83
CA LEU A 130 17.71 -9.03 1.48
C LEU A 130 16.79 -7.92 0.92
N GLY A 131 17.34 -6.71 0.76
CA GLY A 131 16.62 -5.55 0.21
C GLY A 131 16.27 -5.67 -1.27
N SER A 132 16.73 -6.72 -1.95
CA SER A 132 16.42 -7.05 -3.35
C SER A 132 15.40 -8.17 -3.49
N VAL A 133 14.98 -8.84 -2.41
CA VAL A 133 14.04 -9.97 -2.49
C VAL A 133 12.65 -9.52 -2.96
N LEU A 134 12.02 -8.58 -2.27
CA LEU A 134 10.68 -8.10 -2.66
C LEU A 134 10.69 -7.34 -4.00
N PRO A 135 11.65 -6.44 -4.27
CA PRO A 135 11.78 -5.82 -5.59
C PRO A 135 12.00 -6.82 -6.73
N GLY A 136 12.65 -7.96 -6.45
CA GLY A 136 12.94 -9.01 -7.43
C GLY A 136 11.71 -9.83 -7.85
N LEU A 137 10.54 -9.59 -7.24
CA LEU A 137 9.28 -10.23 -7.65
C LEU A 137 8.65 -9.55 -8.87
N PHE A 138 9.05 -8.33 -9.21
CA PHE A 138 8.49 -7.51 -10.28
C PHE A 138 9.40 -7.53 -11.51
N ASP A 139 8.82 -7.31 -12.70
CA ASP A 139 9.60 -7.15 -13.94
C ASP A 139 10.53 -5.94 -13.83
N GLU A 140 10.02 -4.85 -13.26
CA GLU A 140 10.73 -3.60 -13.04
C GLU A 140 10.65 -3.19 -11.56
N SER A 141 11.77 -2.76 -11.00
CA SER A 141 11.79 -2.21 -9.64
C SER A 141 12.86 -1.16 -9.44
N GLU A 142 12.49 -0.10 -8.73
CA GLU A 142 13.35 1.05 -8.51
C GLU A 142 13.36 1.48 -7.04
N TRP A 143 14.51 2.00 -6.61
CA TRP A 143 14.65 2.72 -5.37
C TRP A 143 15.75 3.78 -5.51
N LYS A 144 15.57 4.92 -4.85
CA LYS A 144 16.57 6.00 -4.75
C LYS A 144 16.63 6.49 -3.30
N PRO A 145 17.79 6.98 -2.81
CA PRO A 145 17.87 7.55 -1.46
C PRO A 145 16.85 8.65 -1.16
N SER A 146 16.47 9.43 -2.17
CA SER A 146 15.46 10.49 -2.07
C SER A 146 14.02 9.97 -1.91
N TRP A 147 13.79 8.67 -2.12
CA TRP A 147 12.52 7.99 -1.86
C TRP A 147 12.52 7.25 -0.52
N GLY A 148 13.61 7.34 0.26
CA GLY A 148 13.75 6.67 1.54
C GLY A 148 13.12 7.41 2.72
N VAL A 149 13.05 6.73 3.86
CA VAL A 149 12.45 7.22 5.13
C VAL A 149 13.07 8.50 5.68
N THR A 150 14.31 8.82 5.33
CA THR A 150 14.98 10.05 5.77
C THR A 150 14.70 11.26 4.87
N SER A 151 14.03 11.04 3.74
CA SER A 151 13.71 12.09 2.78
C SER A 151 12.32 12.68 3.07
N ARG A 152 12.31 13.96 3.47
CA ARG A 152 11.06 14.72 3.70
C ARG A 152 10.16 14.75 2.47
N ASN A 153 10.76 14.70 1.27
CA ASN A 153 10.06 14.80 0.00
C ASN A 153 9.76 13.43 -0.65
N SER A 154 9.94 12.34 0.09
CA SER A 154 9.86 10.96 -0.45
C SER A 154 8.54 10.68 -1.18
N ALA A 155 7.39 10.93 -0.55
CA ALA A 155 6.09 10.64 -1.15
C ALA A 155 5.85 11.44 -2.45
N GLN A 156 6.20 12.73 -2.47
CA GLN A 156 6.12 13.53 -3.70
C GLN A 156 6.94 12.88 -4.84
N LEU A 157 8.20 12.57 -4.58
CA LEU A 157 9.11 12.02 -5.58
C LEU A 157 8.71 10.60 -6.03
N GLN A 158 8.13 9.80 -5.13
CA GLN A 158 7.58 8.49 -5.47
C GLN A 158 6.34 8.63 -6.38
N PHE A 159 5.46 9.59 -6.09
CA PHE A 159 4.25 9.84 -6.91
C PHE A 159 4.57 10.49 -8.26
N GLU A 160 5.59 11.33 -8.34
CA GLU A 160 6.12 11.84 -9.62
C GLU A 160 6.63 10.68 -10.49
N ARG A 161 7.44 9.78 -9.93
CA ARG A 161 7.90 8.60 -10.67
C ARG A 161 6.75 7.68 -11.09
N ALA A 162 5.77 7.46 -10.20
CA ALA A 162 4.57 6.70 -10.52
C ALA A 162 3.80 7.30 -11.71
N ALA A 163 3.67 8.63 -11.76
CA ALA A 163 3.03 9.32 -12.87
C ALA A 163 3.79 9.16 -14.20
N GLU A 164 5.13 9.14 -14.15
CA GLU A 164 5.97 8.84 -15.32
C GLU A 164 5.75 7.40 -15.81
N VAL A 165 5.82 6.41 -14.91
CA VAL A 165 5.65 4.98 -15.25
C VAL A 165 4.30 4.75 -15.95
N LEU A 166 3.22 5.34 -15.43
CA LEU A 166 1.89 5.23 -16.03
C LEU A 166 1.77 5.88 -17.41
N ALA A 167 2.65 6.84 -17.73
CA ALA A 167 2.69 7.52 -19.03
C ALA A 167 3.60 6.82 -20.06
N GLU A 168 4.47 5.90 -19.65
CA GLU A 168 5.43 5.24 -20.54
C GLU A 168 4.79 4.24 -21.51
N SER A 169 3.59 3.73 -21.20
CA SER A 169 2.96 2.70 -22.03
C SER A 169 1.45 2.64 -21.82
N ASP A 170 0.71 2.36 -22.89
CA ASP A 170 -0.71 2.05 -22.87
C ASP A 170 -1.02 0.60 -22.45
N ALA A 171 0.01 -0.26 -22.35
CA ALA A 171 -0.15 -1.59 -21.78
C ALA A 171 -0.70 -1.49 -20.33
N PRO A 172 -1.46 -2.49 -19.87
CA PRO A 172 -1.97 -2.48 -18.49
C PRO A 172 -0.81 -2.56 -17.49
N HIS A 173 -0.85 -1.74 -16.45
CA HIS A 173 0.16 -1.67 -15.41
C HIS A 173 -0.31 -2.39 -14.15
N PHE A 174 0.60 -3.12 -13.52
CA PHE A 174 0.53 -3.39 -12.09
C PHE A 174 1.58 -2.55 -11.40
N LEU A 175 1.16 -1.40 -10.86
CA LEU A 175 2.04 -0.47 -10.18
C LEU A 175 1.90 -0.64 -8.66
N PHE A 176 3.01 -0.99 -8.02
CA PHE A 176 3.13 -1.05 -6.57
C PHE A 176 4.00 0.09 -6.04
N ILE A 177 3.51 0.80 -5.02
CA ILE A 177 4.24 1.89 -4.36
C ILE A 177 4.29 1.60 -2.86
N ASN A 178 5.49 1.44 -2.32
CA ASN A 178 5.73 1.39 -0.87
C ASN A 178 6.09 2.80 -0.38
N VAL A 179 5.11 3.54 0.14
CA VAL A 179 5.27 4.93 0.59
C VAL A 179 6.05 4.97 1.89
N SER A 180 7.23 5.60 1.90
CA SER A 180 8.13 5.61 3.06
C SER A 180 7.86 6.70 4.07
N ALA A 181 7.13 7.75 3.69
CA ALA A 181 7.05 9.01 4.44
C ALA A 181 6.50 8.86 5.87
N ILE A 182 5.65 7.86 6.13
CA ILE A 182 5.02 7.66 7.44
C ILE A 182 5.95 6.88 8.39
N HIS A 183 6.83 6.04 7.84
CA HIS A 183 7.80 5.27 8.59
C HIS A 183 8.81 6.20 9.29
N GLN A 184 9.28 5.76 10.45
CA GLN A 184 10.28 6.49 11.24
C GLN A 184 11.58 6.75 10.47
N PRO A 185 12.23 7.93 10.65
CA PRO A 185 11.80 9.03 11.51
C PRO A 185 10.71 9.88 10.83
N ASN A 186 9.58 10.10 11.50
CA ASN A 186 8.48 10.95 11.00
C ASN A 186 8.31 12.26 11.79
N CYS A 187 9.05 12.45 12.88
CA CYS A 187 9.13 13.71 13.65
C CYS A 187 9.48 14.91 12.79
N HIS A 188 10.22 14.71 11.70
CA HIS A 188 10.65 15.78 10.81
C HIS A 188 9.51 16.49 10.07
N TYR A 189 8.28 15.95 10.09
CA TYR A 189 7.09 16.62 9.55
C TYR A 189 6.45 17.64 10.51
N LEU A 190 6.99 17.77 11.73
CA LEU A 190 6.59 18.78 12.69
C LEU A 190 7.75 19.72 13.03
N PRO A 191 7.50 21.03 13.24
CA PRO A 191 8.52 21.94 13.75
C PRO A 191 8.96 21.52 15.16
N ASP A 192 10.26 21.61 15.44
CA ASP A 192 10.88 21.35 16.74
C ASP A 192 10.61 19.95 17.36
N CYS A 193 10.07 19.01 16.58
CA CYS A 193 9.80 17.65 17.03
C CYS A 193 11.06 16.76 16.88
N GLN A 194 11.48 16.13 17.98
CA GLN A 194 12.68 15.30 18.04
C GLN A 194 12.39 13.79 18.16
N THR A 195 11.15 13.42 18.48
CA THR A 195 10.77 12.03 18.74
C THR A 195 9.45 11.75 18.06
N ASP A 196 9.40 10.62 17.36
CA ASP A 196 8.19 10.18 16.68
C ASP A 196 7.07 9.85 17.69
N GLY A 197 5.85 10.17 17.31
CA GLY A 197 4.64 9.89 18.07
C GLY A 197 3.40 10.02 17.21
N LEU A 198 2.21 9.91 17.80
CA LEU A 198 0.94 9.99 17.05
C LEU A 198 0.77 11.28 16.26
N GLU A 199 1.23 12.41 16.81
CA GLU A 199 1.10 13.72 16.15
C GLU A 199 2.02 13.86 14.92
N SER A 200 3.27 13.38 15.01
CA SER A 200 4.18 13.37 13.85
C SER A 200 3.76 12.32 12.82
N HIS A 201 3.20 11.19 13.26
CA HIS A 201 2.60 10.17 12.41
C HIS A 201 1.43 10.74 11.59
N ARG A 202 0.51 11.49 12.24
CA ARG A 202 -0.59 12.19 11.55
C ARG A 202 -0.06 13.26 10.60
N ALA A 203 0.97 14.00 11.01
CA ALA A 203 1.60 15.03 10.16
C ALA A 203 2.22 14.43 8.89
N ALA A 204 2.88 13.28 8.99
CA ALA A 204 3.41 12.55 7.85
C ALA A 204 2.28 12.09 6.91
N LEU A 205 1.17 11.59 7.44
CA LEU A 205 0.01 11.21 6.63
C LEU A 205 -0.60 12.42 5.90
N ARG A 206 -0.74 13.58 6.56
CA ARG A 206 -1.15 14.83 5.90
C ARG A 206 -0.20 15.25 4.78
N TYR A 207 1.11 15.04 4.98
CA TYR A 207 2.09 15.30 3.93
C TYR A 207 1.84 14.39 2.72
N VAL A 208 1.68 13.07 2.93
CA VAL A 208 1.34 12.12 1.85
C VAL A 208 0.05 12.53 1.12
N ASP A 209 -0.99 12.92 1.86
CA ASP A 209 -2.24 13.39 1.25
C ASP A 209 -2.02 14.65 0.38
N SER A 210 -1.20 15.59 0.84
CA SER A 210 -0.95 16.84 0.10
C SER A 210 -0.24 16.63 -1.24
N THR A 211 0.52 15.54 -1.39
CA THR A 211 1.21 15.18 -2.64
C THR A 211 0.40 14.23 -3.53
N PHE A 212 -0.62 13.56 -2.97
CA PHE A 212 -1.48 12.61 -3.68
C PHE A 212 -2.11 13.13 -4.99
N PRO A 213 -2.44 14.43 -5.17
CA PRO A 213 -2.94 14.94 -6.45
C PRO A 213 -2.06 14.62 -7.66
N ILE A 214 -0.74 14.54 -7.48
CA ILE A 214 0.21 14.17 -8.55
C ILE A 214 -0.15 12.80 -9.14
N LEU A 215 -0.36 11.81 -8.27
CA LEU A 215 -0.72 10.46 -8.67
C LEU A 215 -2.16 10.44 -9.19
N LEU A 216 -3.11 11.07 -8.49
CA LEU A 216 -4.51 11.08 -8.90
C LEU A 216 -4.70 11.63 -10.33
N ASP A 217 -3.99 12.69 -10.68
CA ASP A 217 -4.07 13.27 -12.02
C ASP A 217 -3.44 12.37 -13.09
N ALA A 218 -2.45 11.54 -12.74
CA ALA A 218 -1.93 10.49 -13.62
C ALA A 218 -2.93 9.35 -13.82
N LEU A 219 -3.59 8.88 -12.75
CA LEU A 219 -4.61 7.84 -12.83
C LEU A 219 -5.81 8.27 -13.68
N LYS A 220 -6.20 9.54 -13.63
CA LYS A 220 -7.27 10.11 -14.46
C LYS A 220 -6.97 10.09 -15.97
N ARG A 221 -5.70 9.94 -16.36
CA ARG A 221 -5.31 9.80 -17.78
C ARG A 221 -5.37 8.36 -18.28
N ARG A 222 -5.59 7.40 -17.39
CA ARG A 222 -5.77 5.99 -17.71
C ARG A 222 -7.25 5.69 -17.93
N SER A 223 -7.58 4.77 -18.82
CA SER A 223 -8.98 4.42 -19.14
C SER A 223 -9.71 3.89 -17.91
N ARG A 224 -9.11 2.90 -17.24
CA ARG A 224 -9.70 2.23 -16.09
C ARG A 224 -8.63 1.80 -15.10
N VAL A 225 -8.81 2.14 -13.83
CA VAL A 225 -7.88 1.80 -12.75
C VAL A 225 -8.63 1.15 -11.59
N PHE A 226 -8.22 -0.04 -11.21
CA PHE A 226 -8.52 -0.59 -9.89
C PHE A 226 -7.38 -0.25 -8.92
N GLY A 227 -7.69 0.48 -7.85
CA GLY A 227 -6.71 0.89 -6.86
C GLY A 227 -7.02 0.34 -5.48
N ALA A 228 -5.99 -0.05 -4.74
CA ALA A 228 -6.08 -0.38 -3.32
C ALA A 228 -5.00 0.38 -2.53
N VAL A 229 -5.40 1.01 -1.43
CA VAL A 229 -4.51 1.76 -0.53
C VAL A 229 -4.66 1.20 0.87
N PHE A 230 -3.55 0.79 1.47
CA PHE A 230 -3.58 0.10 2.76
C PHE A 230 -2.27 0.21 3.53
N GLY A 231 -2.30 -0.02 4.84
CA GLY A 231 -1.09 -0.18 5.66
C GLY A 231 -0.53 -1.60 5.58
N ASP A 232 0.78 -1.76 5.70
CA ASP A 232 1.42 -3.08 5.86
C ASP A 232 1.46 -3.54 7.31
N HIS A 233 1.73 -2.62 8.22
CA HIS A 233 1.61 -2.76 9.66
C HIS A 233 1.51 -1.35 10.25
N GLY A 234 1.21 -1.27 11.54
CA GLY A 234 1.28 -0.03 12.31
C GLY A 234 2.61 0.09 13.08
N THR A 235 2.61 0.90 14.13
CA THR A 235 3.77 1.10 15.02
C THR A 235 3.33 1.50 16.43
N ALA A 236 4.03 0.99 17.43
CA ALA A 236 3.84 1.37 18.83
C ALA A 236 4.71 2.59 19.19
N TYR A 237 4.15 3.49 19.97
CA TYR A 237 4.77 4.71 20.48
C TYR A 237 4.88 4.71 22.01
N GLY A 238 4.93 3.52 22.63
CA GLY A 238 5.04 3.32 24.07
C GLY A 238 3.86 2.57 24.68
N GLU A 239 2.85 2.19 23.88
CA GLU A 239 1.74 1.34 24.35
C GLU A 239 2.30 0.04 24.95
N ASP A 240 1.86 -0.29 26.17
CA ASP A 240 2.32 -1.44 26.94
C ASP A 240 3.86 -1.54 27.09
N GLY A 241 4.57 -0.41 26.99
CA GLY A 241 6.03 -0.34 27.04
C GLY A 241 6.73 -0.75 25.74
N PHE A 242 5.99 -1.01 24.66
CA PHE A 242 6.54 -1.35 23.35
C PHE A 242 6.73 -0.12 22.48
N TYR A 243 7.82 -0.13 21.71
CA TYR A 243 8.11 0.86 20.68
C TYR A 243 8.40 0.16 19.35
N GLY A 244 7.93 0.75 18.26
CA GLY A 244 8.07 0.19 16.92
C GLY A 244 7.09 -0.96 16.65
N HIS A 245 7.49 -1.85 15.76
CA HIS A 245 6.66 -2.94 15.25
C HIS A 245 7.33 -4.30 15.53
N ARG A 246 6.86 -5.39 14.90
CA ARG A 246 7.20 -6.79 15.24
C ARG A 246 6.65 -7.28 16.58
N ASN A 247 5.46 -6.81 16.95
CA ASN A 247 4.70 -7.25 18.12
C ASN A 247 3.21 -7.38 17.76
N GLY A 248 2.44 -7.99 18.66
CA GLY A 248 1.03 -8.29 18.43
C GLY A 248 0.05 -7.22 18.90
N LEU A 249 0.51 -6.00 19.20
CA LEU A 249 -0.38 -4.92 19.64
C LEU A 249 -1.33 -4.49 18.52
N SER A 250 -2.53 -4.04 18.87
CA SER A 250 -3.49 -3.49 17.91
C SER A 250 -2.94 -2.28 17.15
N SER A 251 -2.09 -1.47 17.79
CA SER A 251 -1.36 -0.37 17.14
C SER A 251 -0.41 -0.82 16.04
N VAL A 252 -0.07 -2.11 15.96
CA VAL A 252 0.78 -2.70 14.91
C VAL A 252 -0.02 -3.57 13.96
N MET A 253 -1.00 -4.32 14.46
CA MET A 253 -1.76 -5.27 13.64
C MET A 253 -2.96 -4.64 12.93
N ASN A 254 -3.55 -3.56 13.46
CA ASN A 254 -4.71 -2.90 12.87
C ASN A 254 -4.25 -1.82 11.91
N VAL A 255 -4.49 -2.07 10.62
CA VAL A 255 -4.07 -1.23 9.50
C VAL A 255 -5.29 -0.71 8.74
N PRO A 256 -5.19 0.47 8.12
CA PRO A 256 -6.27 0.99 7.32
C PRO A 256 -6.26 0.36 5.93
N TYR A 257 -7.44 0.27 5.32
CA TYR A 257 -7.60 -0.23 3.95
C TYR A 257 -8.77 0.50 3.26
N PHE A 258 -8.63 0.80 1.97
CA PHE A 258 -9.77 0.97 1.06
C PHE A 258 -9.36 0.57 -0.36
N ASP A 259 -10.35 0.25 -1.19
CA ASP A 259 -10.17 0.08 -2.63
C ASP A 259 -11.21 0.87 -3.43
N PHE A 260 -10.82 1.25 -4.64
CA PHE A 260 -11.61 2.06 -5.54
C PHE A 260 -11.50 1.55 -6.97
N LEU A 261 -12.47 1.96 -7.79
CA LEU A 261 -12.45 1.80 -9.22
C LEU A 261 -12.62 3.18 -9.82
N LEU A 262 -11.67 3.61 -10.64
CA LEU A 262 -11.70 4.85 -11.38
C LEU A 262 -11.95 4.52 -12.85
N GLU A 263 -13.07 4.98 -13.38
CA GLU A 263 -13.44 4.84 -14.79
C GLU A 263 -13.47 6.26 -15.39
N ASN A 264 -12.62 6.51 -16.37
CA ASN A 264 -12.60 7.78 -17.09
C ASN A 264 -13.23 7.57 -18.47
N SER A 265 -14.18 8.43 -18.80
CA SER A 265 -14.90 8.45 -20.08
C SER A 265 -14.03 8.93 -21.25
#